data_AF-A0AAD7NEB3-F1
#
_entry.id   AF-A0AAD7NEB3-F1
#
_cell.length_a   1.000
_cell.length_b   1.000
_cell.length_c   1.000
_cell.angle_alpha   90.00
_cell.angle_beta   90.00
_cell.angle_gamma   90.00
#
_symmetry.space_group_name_H-M   'P 1'
#
loop_
_entity.id
_entity.type
_entity.pdbx_description
1 polymer ?
#
loop_
_entity_poly.entity_id
_entity_poly.type
_entity_poly.pdbx_seq_one_letter_code
_entity_poly.pdbx_strand_id
1 'polypeptide(L)'
;KKNTSSLVIVLKDTAAAEGLIQRSLSVVGMSCPVSYFVPPPIHCYHCQGFGHMAKACSASKDPASIKCAKCAGSHATRECECPNTLRCANPRMCTHIKVQCANCSGPHKA
;
A
#
# COMPACT_ATOMS: atom_id res chain seq x y z
N LYS A 1 12.73 -3.27 9.69
CA LYS A 1 13.16 -1.86 9.78
C LYS A 1 12.78 -1.17 8.47
N LYS A 2 12.03 -0.05 8.51
CA LYS A 2 11.90 0.81 7.32
C LYS A 2 13.19 1.62 7.24
N ASN A 3 14.02 1.37 6.22
CA ASN A 3 15.29 2.07 6.02
C ASN A 3 15.12 3.38 5.24
N THR A 4 13.91 3.70 4.79
CA THR A 4 13.59 4.91 4.03
C THR A 4 12.31 5.54 4.57
N SER A 5 12.33 6.87 4.66
CA SER A 5 11.17 7.70 4.99
C SER A 5 11.06 8.80 3.95
N SER A 6 9.85 9.23 3.65
CA SER A 6 9.57 10.28 2.67
C SER A 6 8.78 11.39 3.33
N LEU A 7 9.05 12.63 2.94
CA LEU A 7 8.32 13.81 3.37
C LEU A 7 7.57 14.38 2.16
N VAL A 8 6.30 14.74 2.34
CA VAL A 8 5.52 15.46 1.32
C VAL A 8 5.39 16.90 1.79
N ILE A 9 5.86 17.84 0.98
CA ILE A 9 5.74 19.29 1.22
C ILE A 9 4.87 19.91 0.13
N VAL A 10 4.05 20.88 0.52
CA VAL A 10 3.24 21.65 -0.42
C VAL A 10 3.97 22.95 -0.71
N LEU A 11 4.22 23.21 -1.99
CA LEU A 11 4.88 24.42 -2.47
C LEU A 11 3.83 25.34 -3.10
N LYS A 12 4.13 26.65 -3.11
CA LYS A 12 3.19 27.67 -3.61
C LYS A 12 3.05 27.64 -5.13
N ASP A 13 4.14 27.33 -5.83
CA ASP A 13 4.23 27.41 -7.28
C ASP A 13 5.13 26.29 -7.85
N THR A 14 4.99 26.05 -9.15
CA THR A 14 5.72 25.00 -9.86
C THR A 14 7.20 25.32 -10.03
N ALA A 15 7.57 26.60 -10.17
CA ALA A 15 8.96 27.01 -10.31
C ALA A 15 9.78 26.68 -9.05
N ALA A 16 9.21 26.87 -7.87
CA ALA A 16 9.81 26.44 -6.60
C ALA A 16 10.03 24.92 -6.55
N ALA A 17 9.08 24.12 -7.07
CA ALA A 17 9.21 22.68 -7.14
C ALA A 17 10.35 22.25 -8.08
N GLU A 18 10.42 22.82 -9.28
CA GLU A 18 11.48 22.54 -10.25
C GLU A 18 12.86 22.92 -9.71
N GLY A 19 12.97 24.08 -9.04
CA GLY A 19 14.20 24.51 -8.39
C GLY A 19 14.68 23.53 -7.31
N LEU A 20 13.76 22.97 -6.52
CA LEU A 20 14.09 21.97 -5.50
C LEU A 20 14.42 20.60 -6.10
N ILE A 21 13.76 20.20 -7.19
CA ILE A 21 14.08 18.97 -7.93
C ILE A 21 15.51 19.07 -8.49
N GLN A 22 15.90 20.22 -9.04
CA GLN A 22 17.24 20.42 -9.60
C GLN A 22 18.33 20.53 -8.53
N ARG A 23 18.05 21.19 -7.40
CA ARG A 23 19.07 21.54 -6.39
C ARG A 23 19.08 20.64 -5.15
N SER A 24 18.11 19.74 -5.02
CA SER A 24 17.82 18.94 -3.81
C SER A 24 17.41 19.80 -2.61
N LEU A 25 16.71 19.19 -1.65
CA LEU A 25 16.29 19.83 -0.40
C LEU A 25 17.26 19.47 0.71
N SER A 26 17.75 20.45 1.47
CA SER A 26 18.53 20.17 2.68
C SER A 26 17.64 20.07 3.90
N VAL A 27 17.67 18.92 4.59
CA VAL A 27 16.94 18.68 5.83
C VAL A 27 17.96 18.32 6.91
N VAL A 28 18.14 19.20 7.90
CA VAL A 28 19.13 19.03 8.99
C VAL A 28 20.55 18.79 8.41
N GLY A 29 20.91 19.53 7.37
CA GLY A 29 22.21 19.42 6.69
C GLY A 29 22.37 18.21 5.76
N MET A 30 21.40 17.30 5.71
CA MET A 30 21.40 16.17 4.76
C MET A 30 20.72 16.56 3.46
N SER A 31 21.37 16.27 2.33
CA SER A 31 20.76 16.44 1.00
C SER A 31 19.75 15.33 0.74
N CYS A 32 18.50 15.71 0.47
CA CYS A 32 17.41 14.81 0.15
C CYS A 32 16.99 15.00 -1.30
N PRO A 33 16.93 13.91 -2.11
CA PRO A 33 16.41 13.99 -3.46
C PRO A 33 14.93 14.37 -3.44
N VAL A 34 14.52 15.23 -4.36
CA VAL A 34 13.16 15.74 -4.47
C VAL A 34 12.55 15.24 -5.78
N SER A 35 11.29 14.84 -5.73
CA SER A 35 10.50 14.44 -6.89
C SER A 35 9.04 14.89 -6.72
N TYR A 36 8.30 14.95 -7.82
CA TYR A 36 6.87 15.21 -7.77
C TYR A 36 6.14 14.12 -6.99
N PHE A 37 5.21 14.53 -6.13
CA PHE A 37 4.34 13.60 -5.43
C PHE A 37 3.33 13.01 -6.41
N VAL A 38 3.44 11.70 -6.64
CA VAL A 38 2.43 10.93 -7.39
C VAL A 38 1.56 10.22 -6.36
N PRO A 39 0.27 10.58 -6.22
CA PRO A 39 -0.61 9.88 -5.30
C PRO A 39 -0.72 8.40 -5.70
N PRO A 40 -0.76 7.48 -4.73
CA PRO A 40 -0.93 6.07 -5.04
C PRO A 40 -2.25 5.85 -5.79
N PRO A 41 -2.31 4.89 -6.72
CA PRO A 41 -3.54 4.61 -7.45
C PRO A 41 -4.65 4.20 -6.49
N ILE A 42 -5.87 4.62 -6.81
CA ILE A 42 -7.06 4.21 -6.07
C ILE A 42 -7.20 2.70 -6.22
N HIS A 43 -7.17 2.00 -5.08
CA HIS A 43 -7.42 0.56 -5.01
C HIS A 43 -8.63 0.28 -4.13
N CYS A 44 -9.39 -0.74 -4.51
CA CYS A 44 -10.60 -1.14 -3.83
C CYS A 44 -10.27 -2.06 -2.66
N TYR A 45 -10.62 -1.66 -1.43
CA TYR A 45 -10.39 -2.48 -0.24
C TYR A 45 -11.22 -3.78 -0.19
N HIS A 46 -12.22 -3.95 -1.07
CA HIS A 46 -13.04 -5.16 -1.18
C HIS A 46 -12.43 -6.17 -2.14
N CYS A 47 -12.32 -5.82 -3.43
CA CYS A 47 -11.86 -6.75 -4.47
C CYS A 47 -10.36 -6.61 -4.82
N GLN A 48 -9.65 -5.64 -4.24
CA GLN A 48 -8.25 -5.26 -4.58
C GLN A 48 -8.03 -4.74 -6.01
N GLY A 49 -9.09 -4.53 -6.79
CA GLY A 49 -9.01 -3.92 -8.12
C GLY A 49 -8.71 -2.41 -8.08
N PHE A 50 -8.23 -1.86 -9.19
CA PHE A 50 -7.90 -0.44 -9.32
C PHE A 50 -9.06 0.41 -9.85
N GLY A 51 -8.96 1.73 -9.68
CA GLY A 51 -9.85 2.72 -10.29
C GLY A 51 -11.15 3.00 -9.53
N HIS A 52 -11.41 2.31 -8.42
CA HIS A 52 -12.60 2.54 -7.60
C HIS A 52 -12.34 2.22 -6.12
N MET A 53 -13.15 2.81 -5.23
CA MET A 53 -13.16 2.48 -3.81
C MET A 53 -14.22 1.42 -3.49
N ALA A 54 -14.14 0.77 -2.33
CA ALA A 54 -15.09 -0.26 -1.91
C ALA A 54 -16.56 0.15 -2.00
N LYS A 55 -16.88 1.43 -1.70
CA LYS A 55 -18.24 1.98 -1.81
C LYS A 55 -18.81 1.96 -3.24
N ALA A 56 -17.95 2.07 -4.24
CA ALA A 56 -18.30 2.05 -5.66
C ALA A 56 -18.01 0.69 -6.31
N CYS A 57 -17.68 -0.34 -5.52
CA CYS A 57 -17.38 -1.65 -6.04
C CYS A 57 -18.67 -2.36 -6.47
N SER A 58 -18.79 -2.69 -7.75
CA SER A 58 -19.91 -3.45 -8.30
C SER A 58 -20.08 -4.82 -7.66
N ALA A 59 -18.97 -5.43 -7.24
CA ALA A 59 -18.95 -6.74 -6.60
C ALA A 59 -19.19 -6.68 -5.07
N SER A 60 -19.38 -5.50 -4.47
CA SER A 60 -19.57 -5.35 -3.01
C SER A 60 -20.76 -6.13 -2.43
N LYS A 61 -21.76 -6.45 -3.26
CA LYS A 61 -22.92 -7.26 -2.87
C LYS A 61 -22.62 -8.76 -2.77
N ASP A 62 -21.54 -9.21 -3.40
CA ASP A 62 -21.11 -10.61 -3.38
C ASP A 62 -20.02 -10.81 -2.31
N PRO A 63 -20.30 -11.59 -1.24
CA PRO A 63 -19.31 -11.88 -0.22
C PRO A 63 -18.14 -12.73 -0.74
N ALA A 64 -18.31 -13.49 -1.83
CA ALA A 64 -17.23 -14.27 -2.42
C ALA A 64 -16.21 -13.42 -3.19
N SER A 65 -16.59 -12.19 -3.55
CA SER A 65 -15.73 -11.26 -4.29
C SER A 65 -14.72 -10.53 -3.41
N ILE A 66 -14.81 -10.66 -2.08
CA ILE A 66 -13.83 -10.04 -1.18
C ILE A 66 -12.48 -10.73 -1.36
N LYS A 67 -11.41 -9.94 -1.44
CA LYS A 67 -10.05 -10.45 -1.60
C LYS A 67 -9.15 -9.85 -0.53
N CYS A 68 -8.44 -10.72 0.17
CA CYS A 68 -7.47 -10.34 1.18
C CYS A 68 -6.25 -9.67 0.53
N ALA A 69 -5.93 -8.44 0.95
CA ALA A 69 -4.78 -7.69 0.44
C ALA A 69 -3.43 -8.32 0.80
N LYS A 70 -3.40 -9.28 1.73
CA LYS A 70 -2.18 -9.98 2.15
C LYS A 70 -1.94 -11.28 1.40
N CYS A 71 -2.97 -12.13 1.24
CA CYS A 71 -2.81 -13.51 0.75
C CYS A 71 -3.74 -13.86 -0.42
N ALA A 72 -4.47 -12.89 -0.98
CA ALA A 72 -5.43 -13.08 -2.07
C ALA A 72 -6.62 -14.03 -1.79
N GLY A 73 -6.78 -14.52 -0.55
CA GLY A 73 -7.90 -15.38 -0.14
C GLY A 73 -9.25 -14.66 -0.11
N SER A 74 -10.34 -15.43 -0.14
CA SER A 74 -11.72 -14.92 -0.12
C SER A 74 -12.20 -14.58 1.30
N HIS A 75 -11.57 -13.61 1.95
CA HIS A 75 -11.92 -13.08 3.28
C HIS A 75 -11.41 -11.64 3.44
N ALA A 76 -11.90 -10.89 4.44
CA ALA A 76 -11.39 -9.55 4.70
C ALA A 76 -9.96 -9.62 5.28
N THR A 77 -9.08 -8.68 4.93
CA THR A 77 -7.68 -8.66 5.42
C THR A 77 -7.53 -8.71 6.95
N ARG A 78 -8.56 -8.27 7.70
CA ARG A 78 -8.60 -8.32 9.18
C ARG A 78 -8.84 -9.72 9.73
N GLU A 79 -9.52 -10.56 8.95
CA GLU A 79 -9.87 -11.95 9.27
C GLU A 79 -8.82 -12.94 8.72
N CYS A 80 -7.70 -12.43 8.24
CA CYS A 80 -6.62 -13.25 7.70
C CYS A 80 -5.95 -14.04 8.82
N GLU A 81 -6.22 -15.34 8.87
CA GLU A 81 -5.69 -16.25 9.87
C GLU A 81 -4.32 -16.81 9.46
N CYS A 82 -3.45 -16.98 10.45
CA CYS A 82 -2.14 -17.58 10.27
C CYS A 82 -2.34 -19.12 10.24
N PRO A 83 -1.84 -19.84 9.21
CA PRO A 83 -2.11 -21.28 9.03
C PRO A 83 -1.37 -22.18 10.03
N ASN A 84 -0.56 -21.61 10.92
CA ASN A 84 0.20 -22.35 11.92
C ASN A 84 -0.70 -22.84 13.06
N THR A 85 -0.42 -24.03 13.60
CA THR A 85 -1.17 -24.65 14.71
C THR A 85 -1.19 -23.77 15.95
N LEU A 86 -0.08 -23.11 16.24
CA LEU A 86 0.02 -22.04 17.25
C LEU A 86 -0.22 -20.70 16.56
N ARG A 87 -1.35 -20.05 16.87
CA ARG A 87 -1.67 -18.70 16.40
C ARG A 87 -0.52 -17.75 16.77
N CYS A 88 0.08 -17.11 15.77
CA CYS A 88 1.12 -16.12 16.03
C CYS A 88 0.55 -14.95 16.82
N ALA A 89 1.27 -14.51 17.86
CA ALA A 89 0.91 -13.35 18.68
C ALA A 89 0.74 -12.06 17.84
N ASN A 90 1.43 -11.96 16.68
CA ASN A 90 1.29 -10.84 15.77
C ASN A 90 1.06 -11.28 14.32
N PRO A 91 -0.19 -11.33 13.83
CA PRO A 91 -0.51 -11.69 12.45
C PRO A 91 -0.06 -10.65 11.40
N ARG A 92 0.47 -9.48 11.81
CA ARG A 92 1.12 -8.54 10.88
C ARG A 92 2.56 -8.93 10.55
N MET A 93 3.18 -9.73 11.42
CA MET A 93 4.55 -10.23 11.28
C MET A 93 4.61 -11.76 11.17
N CYS A 94 3.45 -12.45 11.05
CA CYS A 94 3.41 -13.90 10.83
C CYS A 94 4.07 -14.21 9.47
N THR A 95 5.15 -14.99 9.52
CA THR A 95 5.88 -15.50 8.35
C THR A 95 5.19 -16.71 7.72
N HIS A 96 4.23 -17.34 8.43
CA HIS A 96 3.47 -18.49 7.93
C HIS A 96 2.36 -18.09 6.93
N ILE A 97 1.93 -16.82 6.91
CA ILE A 97 0.98 -16.36 5.89
C ILE A 97 1.76 -16.18 4.58
N LYS A 98 1.42 -16.98 3.58
CA LYS A 98 1.94 -16.81 2.22
C LYS A 98 1.41 -15.50 1.66
N VAL A 99 2.27 -14.49 1.61
CA VAL A 99 1.91 -13.18 1.04
C VAL A 99 1.79 -13.33 -0.48
N GLN A 100 0.65 -12.89 -1.01
CA GLN A 100 0.31 -13.00 -2.42
C GLN A 100 -0.59 -11.84 -2.86
N CYS A 101 -0.24 -11.23 -3.99
CA CYS A 101 -1.02 -10.15 -4.59
C CYS A 101 -2.28 -10.72 -5.28
N ALA A 102 -3.45 -10.14 -4.98
CA ALA A 102 -4.72 -10.57 -5.56
C ALA A 102 -4.82 -10.29 -7.07
N ASN A 103 -4.03 -9.34 -7.61
CA ASN A 103 -4.07 -8.94 -9.01
C ASN A 103 -3.05 -9.69 -9.88
N CYS A 104 -1.82 -9.91 -9.41
CA CYS A 104 -0.74 -10.50 -10.20
C CYS A 104 -0.15 -11.80 -9.62
N SER A 105 -0.62 -12.25 -8.46
CA SER A 105 -0.09 -13.42 -7.74
C SER A 105 1.38 -13.34 -7.32
N GLY A 106 2.02 -12.17 -7.41
CA GLY A 106 3.39 -11.96 -6.98
C GLY A 106 3.57 -12.03 -5.45
N PRO A 107 4.81 -12.22 -4.94
CA PRO A 107 5.12 -12.38 -3.51
C PRO A 107 5.12 -11.02 -2.76
N HIS A 108 4.08 -10.22 -2.95
CA HIS A 108 3.87 -8.92 -2.31
C HIS A 108 2.39 -8.72 -1.99
N LYS A 109 2.08 -7.74 -1.13
CA LYS A 109 0.69 -7.35 -0.83
C LYS A 109 0.08 -6.62 -2.02
N ALA A 110 -1.22 -6.78 -2.22
CA ALA A 110 -1.96 -6.05 -3.26
C ALA A 110 -1.89 -4.52 -3.05
#